data_AF-A0A3A8KM98-F1
#
_entry.id   AF-A0A3A8KM98-F1
#
_cell.length_a   1.000
_cell.length_b   1.000
_cell.length_c   1.000
_cell.angle_alpha   90.00
_cell.angle_beta   90.00
_cell.angle_gamma   90.00
#
_symmetry.space_group_name_H-M   'P 1'
#
loop_
_entity.id
_entity.type
_entity.pdbx_description
1 polymer ?
#
loop_
_entity_poly.entity_id
_entity_poly.type
_entity_poly.pdbx_seq_one_letter_code
_entity_poly.pdbx_strand_id
1 'polypeptide(L)'
;MSLEVPPSAQPHCAVHPDVLAGGTCSRCGAFVCADCVRFPLGSERVFCVACSKRPEVDYLEAFRLEHWGRRDSWAWTVGMLTLSLLLGVFLSLASGGAPSRKEWLFSALYLASVPVGGAFFLGRPWARPALVVTPLVLALGAGVLEPAQRIHHLLSALPFMFVAVLIHRDVRNRLFFRQPVTPGALAAMWNRLRNNPIARQAFHFGLSGLLMPLLSPLAVVCGVVGLFRVKPQAHPPIGRRGQALAGIVLGVLSPLLWVLVLLPYLDQHFGLVRKD
;
A
#
# COMPACT_ATOMS: atom_id res chain seq x y z
N MET A 1 23.74 -27.89 -40.01
CA MET A 1 22.89 -29.06 -40.33
C MET A 1 21.57 -28.88 -39.61
N SER A 2 20.49 -28.56 -40.32
CA SER A 2 19.14 -28.51 -39.75
C SER A 2 18.62 -29.95 -39.73
N LEU A 3 18.30 -30.48 -38.56
CA LEU A 3 17.60 -31.77 -38.46
C LEU A 3 16.15 -31.53 -38.87
N GLU A 4 15.79 -31.95 -40.08
CA GLU A 4 14.40 -31.98 -40.50
C GLU A 4 13.65 -33.01 -39.64
N VAL A 5 12.75 -32.52 -38.80
CA VAL A 5 11.87 -33.37 -37.97
C VAL A 5 10.67 -33.77 -38.84
N PRO A 6 10.41 -35.08 -39.02
CA PRO A 6 9.27 -35.53 -39.82
C PRO A 6 7.96 -34.94 -39.26
N PRO A 7 6.98 -34.60 -40.11
CA PRO A 7 5.75 -33.92 -39.69
C PRO A 7 5.00 -34.65 -38.58
N SER A 8 5.01 -35.98 -38.58
CA SER A 8 4.41 -36.84 -37.55
C SER A 8 5.09 -36.78 -36.18
N ALA A 9 6.31 -36.25 -36.11
CA ALA A 9 7.08 -36.07 -34.87
C ALA A 9 7.06 -34.61 -34.37
N GLN A 10 6.34 -33.72 -35.05
CA GLN A 10 6.23 -32.33 -34.59
C GLN A 10 5.32 -32.24 -33.36
N PRO A 11 5.66 -31.41 -32.37
CA PRO A 11 4.83 -31.27 -31.18
C PRO A 11 3.53 -30.54 -31.53
N HIS A 12 2.40 -31.14 -31.17
CA HIS A 12 1.06 -30.55 -31.33
C HIS A 12 0.53 -30.01 -30.01
N CYS A 13 -0.39 -29.06 -30.07
CA CYS A 13 -1.00 -28.51 -28.86
C CYS A 13 -1.83 -29.58 -28.14
N ALA A 14 -1.66 -29.68 -26.82
CA ALA A 14 -2.41 -30.63 -25.99
C ALA A 14 -3.93 -30.38 -25.99
N VAL A 15 -4.39 -29.17 -26.36
CA VAL A 15 -5.81 -28.80 -26.46
C VAL A 15 -6.30 -28.84 -27.91
N HIS A 16 -5.43 -28.55 -28.87
CA HIS A 16 -5.74 -28.51 -30.30
C HIS A 16 -4.77 -29.44 -31.04
N PRO A 17 -5.08 -30.75 -31.14
CA PRO A 17 -4.19 -31.74 -31.73
C PRO A 17 -3.83 -31.44 -33.18
N ASP A 18 -4.68 -30.74 -33.93
CA ASP A 18 -4.43 -30.40 -35.33
C ASP A 18 -3.49 -29.19 -35.51
N VAL A 19 -3.12 -28.50 -34.42
CA VAL A 19 -2.32 -27.27 -34.46
C VAL A 19 -0.94 -27.52 -33.86
N LEU A 20 0.10 -27.11 -34.59
CA LEU A 20 1.48 -27.16 -34.11
C LEU A 20 1.68 -26.32 -32.85
N ALA A 21 2.45 -26.85 -31.91
CA ALA A 21 2.78 -26.16 -30.68
C ALA A 21 3.77 -25.02 -30.94
N GLY A 22 3.47 -23.84 -30.38
CA GLY A 22 4.36 -22.69 -30.39
C GLY A 22 5.28 -22.61 -29.16
N GLY A 23 5.05 -23.46 -28.15
CA GLY A 23 5.87 -23.51 -26.95
C GLY A 23 5.43 -24.58 -25.95
N THR A 24 6.08 -24.60 -24.79
CA THR A 24 5.79 -25.53 -23.67
C THR A 24 5.39 -24.76 -22.42
N CYS A 25 4.37 -25.26 -21.72
CA CYS A 25 3.96 -24.71 -20.44
C CYS A 25 5.09 -24.90 -19.40
N SER A 26 5.58 -23.81 -18.83
CA SER A 26 6.70 -23.82 -17.86
C SER A 26 6.40 -24.55 -16.54
N ARG A 27 5.15 -24.98 -16.34
CA ARG A 27 4.72 -25.69 -15.12
C ARG A 27 4.44 -27.17 -15.33
N CYS A 28 3.56 -27.52 -16.27
CA CYS A 28 3.18 -28.91 -16.52
C CYS A 28 3.90 -29.56 -17.71
N GLY A 29 4.71 -28.81 -18.45
CA GLY A 29 5.42 -29.30 -19.63
C GLY A 29 4.55 -29.48 -20.88
N ALA A 30 3.23 -29.31 -20.80
CA ALA A 30 2.34 -29.50 -21.94
C ALA A 30 2.64 -28.53 -23.09
N PHE A 31 2.59 -29.04 -24.32
CA PHE A 31 2.71 -28.26 -25.54
C PHE A 31 1.49 -27.37 -25.79
N VAL A 32 1.72 -26.10 -26.13
CA VAL A 32 0.68 -25.08 -26.31
C VAL A 32 0.83 -24.36 -27.65
N CYS A 33 -0.27 -24.19 -28.39
CA CYS A 33 -0.31 -23.31 -29.56
C CYS A 33 -0.39 -21.83 -29.13
N ALA A 34 -0.17 -20.91 -30.08
CA ALA A 34 -0.21 -19.46 -29.85
C ALA A 34 -1.52 -19.00 -29.17
N ASP A 35 -2.66 -19.60 -29.50
CA ASP A 35 -3.96 -19.24 -28.92
C ASP A 35 -4.15 -19.72 -27.48
N CYS A 36 -3.47 -20.81 -27.11
CA CYS A 36 -3.51 -21.41 -25.77
C CYS A 36 -2.42 -20.87 -24.83
N VAL A 37 -1.45 -20.12 -25.36
CA VAL A 37 -0.41 -19.47 -24.57
C VAL A 37 -1.03 -18.37 -23.70
N ARG A 38 -0.65 -18.36 -22.43
CA ARG A 38 -1.01 -17.32 -21.47
C ARG A 38 0.25 -16.81 -20.79
N PHE A 39 0.29 -15.50 -20.60
CA PHE A 39 1.32 -14.79 -19.84
C PHE A 39 0.63 -14.16 -18.61
N PRO A 40 0.60 -14.86 -17.47
CA PRO A 40 0.10 -14.32 -16.21
C PRO A 40 0.75 -12.97 -15.89
N LEU A 41 0.02 -12.12 -15.17
CA LEU A 41 0.47 -10.77 -14.87
C LEU A 41 1.84 -10.79 -14.17
N GLY A 42 2.81 -10.09 -14.77
CA GLY A 42 4.17 -9.99 -14.22
C GLY A 42 5.04 -11.23 -14.42
N SER A 43 4.63 -12.18 -15.26
CA SER A 43 5.45 -13.34 -15.65
C SER A 43 5.89 -13.26 -17.10
N GLU A 44 7.17 -13.51 -17.34
CA GLU A 44 7.74 -13.70 -18.69
C GLU A 44 7.63 -15.16 -19.17
N ARG A 45 7.14 -16.06 -18.30
CA ARG A 45 7.04 -17.50 -18.60
C ARG A 45 5.71 -17.82 -19.30
N VAL A 46 5.77 -18.81 -20.17
CA VAL A 46 4.61 -19.32 -20.91
C VAL A 46 3.85 -20.34 -20.06
N PHE A 47 2.54 -20.18 -19.94
CA PHE A 47 1.66 -21.15 -19.29
C PHE A 47 0.50 -21.55 -20.20
N CYS A 48 0.00 -22.77 -20.02
CA CYS A 48 -1.27 -23.19 -20.63
C CYS A 48 -2.46 -22.56 -19.90
N VAL A 49 -3.62 -22.48 -20.57
CA VAL A 49 -4.88 -21.95 -20.02
C VAL A 49 -5.27 -22.58 -18.69
N ALA A 50 -5.04 -23.89 -18.51
CA ALA A 50 -5.36 -24.57 -17.26
C ALA A 50 -4.41 -24.17 -16.12
N CYS A 51 -3.11 -24.02 -16.40
CA CYS A 51 -2.13 -23.61 -15.40
C CYS A 51 -2.23 -22.12 -15.05
N SER A 52 -2.57 -21.25 -16.01
CA SER A 52 -2.66 -19.81 -15.77
C SER A 52 -3.81 -19.43 -14.83
N LYS A 53 -4.86 -20.25 -14.76
CA LYS A 53 -5.98 -20.05 -13.81
C LYS A 53 -5.61 -20.35 -12.37
N ARG A 54 -4.43 -20.94 -12.12
CA ARG A 54 -4.03 -21.32 -10.77
C ARG A 54 -3.45 -20.11 -10.02
N PRO A 55 -3.83 -19.91 -8.74
CA PRO A 55 -3.44 -18.73 -7.97
C PRO A 55 -1.94 -18.65 -7.73
N GLU A 56 -1.22 -19.77 -7.68
CA GLU A 56 0.24 -19.79 -7.56
C GLU A 56 0.96 -19.33 -8.85
N VAL A 57 0.29 -19.40 -9.99
CA VAL A 57 0.84 -18.99 -11.30
C VAL A 57 0.48 -17.54 -11.59
N ASP A 58 -0.79 -17.17 -11.46
CA ASP A 58 -1.26 -15.78 -11.57
C ASP A 58 -1.51 -15.15 -10.20
N TYR A 59 -0.43 -15.08 -9.42
CA TYR A 59 -0.51 -14.60 -8.04
C TYR A 59 -0.92 -13.13 -7.94
N LEU A 60 -0.63 -12.32 -8.96
CA LEU A 60 -1.07 -10.93 -8.99
C LEU A 60 -2.57 -10.85 -9.19
N GLU A 61 -3.14 -11.61 -10.12
CA GLU A 61 -4.60 -11.65 -10.30
C GLU A 61 -5.31 -12.21 -9.05
N ALA A 62 -4.77 -13.29 -8.46
CA ALA A 62 -5.28 -13.80 -7.19
C ALA A 62 -5.23 -12.74 -6.08
N PHE A 63 -4.14 -11.99 -5.99
CA PHE A 63 -3.96 -10.89 -5.04
C PHE A 63 -4.90 -9.71 -5.33
N ARG A 64 -5.19 -9.41 -6.60
CA ARG A 64 -6.18 -8.40 -7.01
C ARG A 64 -7.56 -8.80 -6.53
N LEU A 65 -7.97 -10.04 -6.82
CA LEU A 65 -9.27 -10.60 -6.45
C LEU A 65 -9.45 -10.66 -4.93
N GLU A 66 -8.40 -11.00 -4.18
CA GLU A 66 -8.40 -10.98 -2.71
C GLU A 66 -8.80 -9.60 -2.15
N HIS A 67 -8.44 -8.50 -2.82
CA HIS A 67 -8.68 -7.14 -2.36
C HIS A 67 -9.81 -6.43 -3.12
N TRP A 68 -10.40 -7.08 -4.13
CA TRP A 68 -11.39 -6.49 -5.02
C TRP A 68 -12.69 -6.20 -4.29
N GLY A 69 -13.09 -4.92 -4.22
CA GLY A 69 -14.30 -4.52 -3.51
C GLY A 69 -14.21 -4.66 -1.98
N ARG A 70 -13.09 -5.12 -1.42
CA ARG A 70 -12.92 -5.22 0.04
C ARG A 70 -12.50 -3.87 0.61
N ARG A 71 -13.19 -3.42 1.66
CA ARG A 71 -12.83 -2.19 2.40
C ARG A 71 -11.37 -2.22 2.82
N ASP A 72 -10.69 -1.10 2.61
CA ASP A 72 -9.30 -0.91 3.00
C ASP A 72 -9.19 -0.09 4.29
N SER A 73 -7.96 0.11 4.77
CA SER A 73 -7.71 0.94 5.95
C SER A 73 -8.23 2.38 5.75
N TRP A 74 -8.10 2.94 4.54
CA TRP A 74 -8.58 4.29 4.26
C TRP A 74 -10.11 4.41 4.30
N ALA A 75 -10.85 3.41 3.79
CA ALA A 75 -12.30 3.37 3.95
C ALA A 75 -12.66 3.43 5.44
N TRP A 76 -12.02 2.61 6.29
CA TRP A 76 -12.25 2.66 7.73
C TRP A 76 -11.87 3.99 8.37
N THR A 77 -10.72 4.56 8.02
CA THR A 77 -10.31 5.88 8.53
C THR A 77 -11.30 6.98 8.17
N VAL A 78 -11.77 7.04 6.91
CA VAL A 78 -12.77 8.03 6.46
C VAL A 78 -14.11 7.77 7.16
N GLY A 79 -14.52 6.51 7.30
CA GLY A 79 -15.75 6.14 8.02
C GLY A 79 -15.72 6.57 9.48
N MET A 80 -14.62 6.30 10.20
CA MET A 80 -14.45 6.71 11.59
C MET A 80 -14.39 8.22 11.73
N LEU A 81 -13.67 8.92 10.84
CA LEU A 81 -13.64 10.40 10.84
C LEU A 81 -15.05 11.00 10.63
N THR A 82 -15.83 10.40 9.74
CA THR A 82 -17.22 10.81 9.48
C THR A 82 -18.10 10.60 10.71
N LEU A 83 -17.94 9.47 11.40
CA LEU A 83 -18.63 9.18 12.66
C LEU A 83 -18.20 10.14 13.78
N SER A 84 -16.91 10.43 13.91
CA SER A 84 -16.40 11.42 14.88
C SER A 84 -16.94 12.82 14.63
N LEU A 85 -17.07 13.23 13.36
CA LEU A 85 -17.67 14.51 12.98
C LEU A 85 -19.15 14.56 13.38
N LEU A 86 -19.92 13.51 13.09
CA LEU A 86 -21.32 13.40 13.52
C LEU A 86 -21.45 13.48 15.04
N LEU A 87 -20.61 12.75 15.77
CA LEU A 87 -20.58 12.76 17.22
C LEU A 87 -20.22 14.15 17.77
N GLY A 88 -19.22 14.81 17.18
CA GLY A 88 -18.82 16.17 17.59
C GLY A 88 -19.94 17.19 17.41
N VAL A 89 -20.66 17.14 16.28
CA VAL A 89 -21.83 18.01 16.07
C VAL A 89 -22.94 17.68 17.05
N PHE A 90 -23.23 16.39 17.29
CA PHE A 90 -24.25 15.98 18.26
C PHE A 90 -23.91 16.46 19.69
N LEU A 91 -22.68 16.26 20.14
CA LEU A 91 -22.22 16.71 21.46
C LEU A 91 -22.26 18.24 21.60
N SER A 92 -21.92 18.97 20.53
CA SER A 92 -22.03 20.43 20.51
C SER A 92 -23.47 20.90 20.65
N LEU A 93 -24.44 20.17 20.09
CA LEU A 93 -25.86 20.49 20.23
C LEU A 93 -26.44 20.07 21.60
N ALA A 94 -25.90 19.00 22.19
CA ALA A 94 -26.33 18.47 23.47
C ALA A 94 -25.79 19.25 24.69
N SER A 95 -24.81 20.13 24.52
CA SER A 95 -24.15 20.87 25.60
C SER A 95 -25.02 21.95 26.27
N GLY A 96 -26.27 22.15 25.81
CA GLY A 96 -27.29 22.96 26.48
C GLY A 96 -27.18 24.48 26.28
N GLY A 97 -26.12 24.98 25.65
CA GLY A 97 -26.03 26.37 25.22
C GLY A 97 -26.88 26.62 23.97
N ALA A 98 -27.59 27.74 23.91
CA ALA A 98 -28.27 28.17 22.68
C ALA A 98 -27.21 28.51 21.62
N PRO A 99 -27.07 27.72 20.53
CA PRO A 99 -25.98 27.94 19.59
C PRO A 99 -26.21 29.25 18.83
N SER A 100 -25.13 29.99 18.58
CA SER A 100 -25.24 31.18 17.74
C SER A 100 -25.64 30.79 16.31
N ARG A 101 -26.26 31.72 15.56
CA ARG A 101 -26.60 31.47 14.14
C ARG A 101 -25.37 31.04 13.33
N LYS A 102 -24.19 31.58 13.66
CA LYS A 102 -22.93 31.20 13.00
C LYS A 102 -22.53 29.78 13.30
N GLU A 103 -22.60 29.35 14.57
CA GLU A 103 -22.35 27.96 14.96
C GLU A 103 -23.26 26.99 14.21
N TRP A 104 -24.56 27.29 14.12
CA TRP A 104 -25.49 26.48 13.32
C TRP A 104 -25.09 26.36 11.85
N LEU A 105 -24.67 27.44 11.22
CA LEU A 105 -24.22 27.44 9.83
C LEU A 105 -22.93 26.65 9.65
N PHE A 106 -21.98 26.74 10.59
CA PHE A 106 -20.77 25.93 10.57
C PHE A 106 -21.07 24.44 10.78
N SER A 107 -21.92 24.09 11.76
CA SER A 107 -22.35 22.71 11.98
C SER A 107 -23.05 22.15 10.75
N ALA A 108 -23.94 22.91 10.11
CA ALA A 108 -24.60 22.51 8.87
C ALA A 108 -23.59 22.31 7.73
N LEU A 109 -22.61 23.21 7.58
CA LEU A 109 -21.55 23.10 6.60
C LEU A 109 -20.70 21.84 6.80
N TYR A 110 -20.29 21.54 8.05
CA TYR A 110 -19.56 20.31 8.37
C TYR A 110 -20.41 19.06 8.12
N LEU A 111 -21.69 19.07 8.50
CA LEU A 111 -22.61 17.96 8.24
C LEU A 111 -22.81 17.70 6.75
N ALA A 112 -22.70 18.72 5.89
CA ALA A 112 -22.77 18.55 4.44
C ALA A 112 -21.65 17.65 3.87
N SER A 113 -20.56 17.43 4.61
CA SER A 113 -19.50 16.47 4.23
C SER A 113 -19.82 15.00 4.57
N VAL A 114 -20.77 14.75 5.48
CA VAL A 114 -21.12 13.40 5.96
C VAL A 114 -21.58 12.48 4.81
N PRO A 115 -22.45 12.91 3.87
CA PRO A 115 -22.84 12.08 2.75
C PRO A 115 -21.66 11.62 1.89
N VAL A 116 -20.63 12.48 1.73
CA VAL A 116 -19.41 12.12 0.99
C VAL A 116 -18.65 11.02 1.71
N GLY A 117 -18.41 11.18 3.02
CA GLY A 117 -17.71 10.19 3.83
C GLY A 117 -18.44 8.85 3.92
N GLY A 118 -19.77 8.89 4.13
CA GLY A 118 -20.63 7.71 4.13
C GLY A 118 -20.65 7.00 2.78
N ALA A 119 -20.82 7.74 1.69
CA ALA A 119 -20.79 7.18 0.33
C ALA A 119 -19.41 6.60 -0.02
N PHE A 120 -18.33 7.23 0.46
CA PHE A 120 -16.97 6.72 0.31
C PHE A 120 -16.80 5.38 1.04
N PHE A 121 -17.24 5.29 2.30
CA PHE A 121 -17.20 4.04 3.08
C PHE A 121 -18.02 2.89 2.45
N LEU A 122 -19.10 3.24 1.75
CA LEU A 122 -19.95 2.30 1.02
C LEU A 122 -19.42 1.96 -0.39
N GLY A 123 -18.31 2.56 -0.82
CA GLY A 123 -17.69 2.25 -2.12
C GLY A 123 -18.41 2.86 -3.32
N ARG A 124 -19.14 3.98 -3.16
CA ARG A 124 -19.82 4.67 -4.27
C ARG A 124 -18.79 5.39 -5.16
N PRO A 125 -18.82 5.20 -6.50
CA PRO A 125 -17.74 5.67 -7.38
C PRO A 125 -17.55 7.19 -7.40
N TRP A 126 -18.63 7.96 -7.26
CA TRP A 126 -18.59 9.42 -7.23
C TRP A 126 -17.97 9.98 -5.94
N ALA A 127 -18.00 9.23 -4.84
CA ALA A 127 -17.50 9.70 -3.55
C ALA A 127 -15.98 9.85 -3.53
N ARG A 128 -15.28 9.12 -4.39
CA ARG A 128 -13.83 9.11 -4.49
C ARG A 128 -13.22 10.42 -5.01
N PRO A 129 -13.71 11.03 -6.11
CA PRO A 129 -13.33 12.39 -6.47
C PRO A 129 -13.96 13.42 -5.52
N ALA A 130 -15.20 13.20 -5.02
CA ALA A 130 -15.84 14.14 -4.10
C ALA A 130 -15.00 14.34 -2.81
N LEU A 131 -14.44 13.27 -2.24
CA LEU A 131 -13.55 13.34 -1.07
C LEU A 131 -12.36 14.30 -1.28
N VAL A 132 -11.84 14.38 -2.51
CA VAL A 132 -10.75 15.30 -2.86
C VAL A 132 -11.24 16.74 -2.89
N VAL A 133 -12.47 17.00 -3.33
CA VAL A 133 -13.01 18.36 -3.48
C VAL A 133 -13.59 18.90 -2.16
N THR A 134 -14.04 18.01 -1.27
CA THR A 134 -14.72 18.36 0.00
C THR A 134 -13.94 19.37 0.86
N PRO A 135 -12.64 19.21 1.16
CA PRO A 135 -11.93 20.16 2.03
C PRO A 135 -11.92 21.59 1.45
N LEU A 136 -11.78 21.73 0.12
CA LEU A 136 -11.83 23.03 -0.55
C LEU A 136 -13.23 23.66 -0.47
N VAL A 137 -14.28 22.87 -0.71
CA VAL A 137 -15.67 23.37 -0.61
C VAL A 137 -16.00 23.81 0.81
N LEU A 138 -15.59 23.04 1.82
CA LEU A 138 -15.76 23.40 3.23
C LEU A 138 -15.00 24.69 3.56
N ALA A 139 -13.76 24.85 3.12
CA ALA A 139 -12.99 26.06 3.37
C ALA A 139 -13.57 27.31 2.68
N LEU A 140 -14.08 27.16 1.45
CA LEU A 140 -14.76 28.24 0.75
C LEU A 140 -16.06 28.63 1.46
N GLY A 141 -16.87 27.64 1.87
CA GLY A 141 -18.08 27.88 2.66
C GLY A 141 -17.78 28.59 3.99
N ALA A 142 -16.75 28.13 4.70
CA ALA A 142 -16.28 28.76 5.94
C ALA A 142 -15.82 30.22 5.70
N GLY A 143 -15.07 30.46 4.62
CA GLY A 143 -14.63 31.80 4.23
C GLY A 143 -15.72 32.75 3.72
N VAL A 144 -16.92 32.23 3.43
CA VAL A 144 -18.15 33.03 3.21
C VAL A 144 -18.79 33.39 4.55
N LEU A 145 -18.82 32.46 5.51
CA LEU A 145 -19.34 32.71 6.86
C LEU A 145 -18.44 33.66 7.68
N GLU A 146 -17.12 33.58 7.48
CA GLU A 146 -16.12 34.40 8.16
C GLU A 146 -15.09 34.98 7.17
N PRO A 147 -15.43 36.08 6.46
CA PRO A 147 -14.57 36.67 5.44
C PRO A 147 -13.18 37.05 5.94
N ALA A 148 -13.07 37.50 7.21
CA ALA A 148 -11.81 37.89 7.83
C ALA A 148 -10.82 36.72 7.98
N GLN A 149 -11.31 35.47 8.08
CA GLN A 149 -10.51 34.27 8.27
C GLN A 149 -10.39 33.42 6.98
N ARG A 150 -10.84 33.93 5.83
CA ARG A 150 -10.88 33.18 4.57
C ARG A 150 -9.54 32.54 4.18
N ILE A 151 -8.45 33.30 4.30
CA ILE A 151 -7.10 32.79 3.98
C ILE A 151 -6.72 31.65 4.93
N HIS A 152 -7.03 31.79 6.22
CA HIS A 152 -6.76 30.75 7.22
C HIS A 152 -7.51 29.46 6.92
N HIS A 153 -8.81 29.54 6.55
CA HIS A 153 -9.58 28.36 6.15
C HIS A 153 -9.04 27.68 4.87
N LEU A 154 -8.59 28.45 3.89
CA LEU A 154 -7.97 27.89 2.68
C LEU A 154 -6.65 27.20 3.00
N LEU A 155 -5.80 27.81 3.83
CA LEU A 155 -4.54 27.21 4.26
C LEU A 155 -4.77 25.94 5.08
N SER A 156 -5.77 25.92 5.96
CA SER A 156 -6.08 24.74 6.77
C SER A 156 -6.65 23.58 5.94
N ALA A 157 -7.26 23.84 4.77
CA ALA A 157 -7.73 22.79 3.87
C ALA A 157 -6.59 22.06 3.13
N LEU A 158 -5.44 22.70 2.90
CA LEU A 158 -4.32 22.11 2.14
C LEU A 158 -3.85 20.73 2.65
N PRO A 159 -3.60 20.50 3.95
CA PRO A 159 -3.22 19.17 4.43
C PRO A 159 -4.31 18.11 4.19
N PHE A 160 -5.59 18.46 4.34
CA PHE A 160 -6.70 17.54 4.07
C PHE A 160 -6.83 17.21 2.58
N MET A 161 -6.69 18.21 1.71
CA MET A 161 -6.62 18.01 0.26
C MET A 161 -5.47 17.07 -0.11
N PHE A 162 -4.29 17.30 0.46
CA PHE A 162 -3.12 16.47 0.23
C PHE A 162 -3.37 15.01 0.63
N VAL A 163 -3.90 14.77 1.84
CA VAL A 163 -4.27 13.42 2.30
C VAL A 163 -5.34 12.81 1.39
N ALA A 164 -6.37 13.56 1.00
CA ALA A 164 -7.41 13.07 0.10
C ALA A 164 -6.84 12.67 -1.27
N VAL A 165 -5.88 13.41 -1.82
CA VAL A 165 -5.16 13.05 -3.04
C VAL A 165 -4.32 11.78 -2.86
N LEU A 166 -3.66 11.61 -1.71
CA LEU A 166 -2.93 10.37 -1.41
C LEU A 166 -3.88 9.16 -1.37
N ILE A 167 -5.03 9.29 -0.69
CA ILE A 167 -6.08 8.26 -0.68
C ILE A 167 -6.59 7.98 -2.10
N HIS A 168 -6.80 9.04 -2.89
CA HIS A 168 -7.26 8.93 -4.28
C HIS A 168 -6.22 8.30 -5.23
N ARG A 169 -4.93 8.39 -4.93
CA ARG A 169 -3.87 7.73 -5.71
C ARG A 169 -3.52 6.34 -5.20
N ASP A 170 -3.93 6.01 -3.99
CA ASP A 170 -3.62 4.73 -3.35
C ASP A 170 -4.21 3.53 -4.13
N VAL A 171 -3.35 2.53 -4.37
CA VAL A 171 -3.69 1.33 -5.16
C VAL A 171 -4.73 0.47 -4.44
N ARG A 172 -4.61 0.34 -3.12
CA ARG A 172 -5.52 -0.48 -2.32
C ARG A 172 -6.91 0.15 -2.30
N ASN A 173 -6.98 1.47 -2.25
CA ASN A 173 -8.23 2.21 -2.38
C ASN A 173 -8.86 2.05 -3.77
N ARG A 174 -8.08 2.11 -4.86
CA ARG A 174 -8.59 1.82 -6.22
C ARG A 174 -9.24 0.44 -6.32
N LEU A 175 -8.64 -0.59 -5.72
CA LEU A 175 -9.19 -1.95 -5.70
C LEU A 175 -10.49 -2.06 -4.89
N PHE A 176 -10.61 -1.30 -3.80
CA PHE A 176 -11.87 -1.19 -3.04
C PHE A 176 -13.00 -0.62 -3.92
N PHE A 177 -12.71 0.42 -4.71
CA PHE A 177 -13.67 0.99 -5.67
C PHE A 177 -13.78 0.22 -6.99
N ARG A 178 -13.20 -0.99 -7.09
CA ARG A 178 -13.23 -1.84 -8.28
C ARG A 178 -12.71 -1.14 -9.55
N GLN A 179 -11.74 -0.25 -9.39
CA GLN A 179 -11.10 0.44 -10.52
C GLN A 179 -9.96 -0.41 -11.09
N PRO A 180 -9.70 -0.35 -12.41
CA PRO A 180 -8.57 -1.05 -13.01
C PRO A 180 -7.25 -0.52 -12.43
N VAL A 181 -6.29 -1.41 -12.22
CA VAL A 181 -4.95 -1.11 -11.69
C VAL A 181 -3.92 -1.73 -12.62
N THR A 182 -2.87 -0.98 -12.94
CA THR A 182 -1.77 -1.47 -13.78
C THR A 182 -1.02 -2.63 -13.10
N PRO A 183 -0.51 -3.62 -13.84
CA PRO A 183 0.22 -4.75 -13.26
C PRO A 183 1.42 -4.32 -12.40
N GLY A 184 2.17 -3.30 -12.82
CA GLY A 184 3.30 -2.75 -12.06
C GLY A 184 2.91 -2.18 -10.68
N ALA A 185 1.80 -1.44 -10.61
CA ALA A 185 1.30 -0.90 -9.34
C ALA A 185 0.81 -2.01 -8.40
N LEU A 186 0.19 -3.06 -8.96
CA LEU A 186 -0.25 -4.22 -8.19
C LEU A 186 0.94 -5.04 -7.67
N ALA A 187 1.96 -5.24 -8.51
CA ALA A 187 3.23 -5.85 -8.10
C ALA A 187 3.94 -5.03 -7.02
N ALA A 188 3.94 -3.69 -7.13
CA ALA A 188 4.49 -2.81 -6.09
C ALA A 188 3.72 -2.95 -4.76
N MET A 189 2.38 -3.05 -4.81
CA MET A 189 1.56 -3.27 -3.61
C MET A 189 1.81 -4.66 -3.00
N TRP A 190 1.88 -5.71 -3.82
CA TRP A 190 2.24 -7.06 -3.37
C TRP A 190 3.63 -7.07 -2.72
N ASN A 191 4.59 -6.39 -3.34
CA ASN A 191 5.95 -6.21 -2.85
C ASN A 191 6.04 -5.42 -1.53
N ARG A 192 4.99 -4.67 -1.17
CA ARG A 192 4.89 -3.90 0.08
C ARG A 192 4.24 -4.71 1.20
N LEU A 193 3.25 -5.54 0.87
CA LEU A 193 2.38 -6.24 1.83
C LEU A 193 2.74 -7.72 2.06
N ARG A 194 3.20 -8.43 1.01
CA ARG A 194 3.41 -9.88 1.04
C ARG A 194 4.87 -10.28 0.81
N ASN A 195 5.62 -9.53 0.00
CA ASN A 195 7.02 -9.86 -0.28
C ASN A 195 7.92 -9.59 0.92
N ASN A 196 8.27 -10.64 1.65
CA ASN A 196 9.23 -10.64 2.75
C ASN A 196 9.07 -9.44 3.72
N PRO A 197 7.92 -9.34 4.44
CA PRO A 197 7.64 -8.21 5.33
C PRO A 197 8.66 -8.08 6.46
N ILE A 198 9.30 -9.18 6.86
CA ILE A 198 10.33 -9.20 7.91
C ILE A 198 11.59 -8.44 7.46
N ALA A 199 12.04 -8.62 6.22
CA ALA A 199 13.17 -7.87 5.67
C ALA A 199 12.92 -6.35 5.67
N ARG A 200 11.66 -5.95 5.44
CA ARG A 200 11.27 -4.54 5.49
C ARG A 200 11.19 -4.01 6.93
N GLN A 201 10.67 -4.81 7.87
CA GLN A 201 10.70 -4.46 9.29
C GLN A 201 12.13 -4.32 9.82
N ALA A 202 13.04 -5.20 9.39
CA ALA A 202 14.47 -5.10 9.70
C ALA A 202 15.04 -3.75 9.30
N PHE A 203 14.75 -3.29 8.08
CA PHE A 203 15.17 -1.97 7.61
C PHE A 203 14.57 -0.84 8.45
N HIS A 204 13.27 -0.90 8.78
CA HIS A 204 12.62 0.10 9.63
C HIS A 204 13.21 0.15 11.04
N PHE A 205 13.42 -1.00 11.69
CA PHE A 205 14.08 -1.06 12.99
C PHE A 205 15.52 -0.60 12.93
N GLY A 206 16.25 -0.89 11.85
CA GLY A 206 17.62 -0.42 11.67
C GLY A 206 17.68 1.11 11.57
N LEU A 207 16.78 1.71 10.77
CA LEU A 207 16.69 3.17 10.63
C LEU A 207 16.27 3.82 11.95
N SER A 208 15.23 3.31 12.62
CA SER A 208 14.81 3.79 13.94
C SER A 208 15.88 3.57 15.00
N GLY A 209 16.71 2.54 14.84
CA GLY A 209 17.85 2.23 15.67
C GLY A 209 18.83 3.40 15.80
N LEU A 210 19.00 4.21 14.74
CA LEU A 210 19.87 5.40 14.76
C LEU A 210 19.45 6.43 15.82
N LEU A 211 18.13 6.52 16.09
CA LEU A 211 17.58 7.42 17.11
C LEU A 211 17.38 6.71 18.45
N MET A 212 17.11 5.40 18.43
CA MET A 212 16.81 4.58 19.60
C MET A 212 17.61 3.28 19.55
N PRO A 213 18.82 3.23 20.13
CA PRO A 213 19.76 2.11 19.95
C PRO A 213 19.19 0.76 20.43
N LEU A 214 18.23 0.76 21.36
CA LEU A 214 17.52 -0.42 21.84
C LEU A 214 16.76 -1.20 20.74
N LEU A 215 16.42 -0.57 19.61
CA LEU A 215 15.75 -1.24 18.49
C LEU A 215 16.73 -2.00 17.58
N SER A 216 18.03 -1.77 17.71
CA SER A 216 19.05 -2.30 16.82
C SER A 216 19.18 -3.83 16.86
N PRO A 217 19.10 -4.52 18.01
CA PRO A 217 19.07 -5.99 18.06
C PRO A 217 17.88 -6.58 17.29
N LEU A 218 16.70 -5.96 17.38
CA LEU A 218 15.52 -6.38 16.61
C LEU A 218 15.76 -6.24 15.11
N ALA A 219 16.44 -5.16 14.68
CA ALA A 219 16.82 -4.97 13.28
C ALA A 219 17.71 -6.09 12.76
N VAL A 220 18.71 -6.52 13.55
CA VAL A 220 19.62 -7.62 13.19
C VAL A 220 18.86 -8.95 13.10
N VAL A 221 18.07 -9.30 14.11
CA VAL A 221 17.30 -10.56 14.14
C VAL A 221 16.32 -10.61 12.97
N CYS A 222 15.52 -9.56 12.77
CA CYS A 222 14.62 -9.48 11.62
C CYS A 222 15.39 -9.52 10.29
N GLY A 223 16.55 -8.89 10.22
CA GLY A 223 17.38 -8.88 9.01
C GLY A 223 17.86 -10.28 8.64
N VAL A 224 18.37 -11.03 9.61
CA VAL A 224 18.84 -12.42 9.43
C VAL A 224 17.68 -13.33 9.02
N VAL A 225 16.55 -13.29 9.74
CA VAL A 225 15.34 -14.06 9.37
C VAL A 225 14.83 -13.66 7.98
N GLY A 226 14.89 -12.36 7.66
CA GLY A 226 14.53 -11.83 6.35
C GLY A 226 15.40 -12.40 5.24
N LEU A 227 16.72 -12.55 5.45
CA LEU A 227 17.64 -13.15 4.49
C LEU A 227 17.34 -14.63 4.24
N PHE A 228 17.08 -15.40 5.29
CA PHE A 228 16.75 -16.83 5.15
C PHE A 228 15.45 -17.08 4.37
N ARG A 229 14.56 -16.08 4.30
CA ARG A 229 13.32 -16.17 3.52
C ARG A 229 13.47 -15.79 2.05
N VAL A 230 14.60 -15.23 1.64
CA VAL A 230 14.83 -14.85 0.23
C VAL A 230 14.92 -16.11 -0.63
N LYS A 231 13.98 -16.25 -1.56
CA LYS A 231 13.94 -17.34 -2.55
C LYS A 231 13.58 -16.74 -3.92
N PRO A 232 14.58 -16.32 -4.71
CA PRO A 232 14.34 -15.65 -6.00
C PRO A 232 13.64 -16.54 -7.02
N GLN A 233 13.85 -17.85 -6.93
CA GLN A 233 13.29 -18.85 -7.84
C GLN A 233 11.89 -19.32 -7.42
N ALA A 234 11.37 -18.89 -6.27
CA ALA A 234 10.01 -19.22 -5.86
C ALA A 234 8.97 -18.52 -6.75
N HIS A 235 7.77 -19.10 -6.84
CA HIS A 235 6.61 -18.50 -7.50
C HIS A 235 5.51 -18.28 -6.46
N PRO A 236 5.20 -17.04 -6.08
CA PRO A 236 5.84 -15.78 -6.48
C PRO A 236 7.27 -15.58 -5.95
N PRO A 237 8.10 -14.75 -6.60
CA PRO A 237 9.49 -14.54 -6.20
C PRO A 237 9.59 -13.81 -4.85
N ILE A 238 10.24 -14.42 -3.88
CA ILE A 238 10.46 -13.83 -2.55
C ILE A 238 11.83 -13.13 -2.56
N GLY A 239 11.82 -11.79 -2.54
CA GLY A 239 13.00 -10.95 -2.69
C GLY A 239 13.35 -10.14 -1.43
N ARG A 240 13.87 -8.92 -1.65
CA ARG A 240 14.26 -7.92 -0.63
C ARG A 240 15.54 -8.19 0.15
N ARG A 241 16.48 -8.95 -0.43
CA ARG A 241 17.83 -9.16 0.13
C ARG A 241 18.51 -7.84 0.57
N GLY A 242 18.43 -6.79 -0.26
CA GLY A 242 19.02 -5.50 0.04
C GLY A 242 18.46 -4.81 1.29
N GLN A 243 17.13 -4.90 1.52
CA GLN A 243 16.51 -4.32 2.73
C GLN A 243 16.91 -5.09 3.99
N ALA A 244 16.98 -6.42 3.90
CA ALA A 244 17.42 -7.25 5.00
C ALA A 244 18.89 -6.96 5.37
N LEU A 245 19.79 -6.88 4.37
CA LEU A 245 21.18 -6.50 4.58
C LEU A 245 21.31 -5.09 5.18
N ALA A 246 20.59 -4.11 4.64
CA ALA A 246 20.60 -2.74 5.17
C ALA A 246 20.12 -2.70 6.63
N GLY A 247 19.09 -3.47 6.99
CA GLY A 247 18.63 -3.60 8.37
C GLY A 247 19.70 -4.16 9.31
N ILE A 248 20.43 -5.21 8.90
CA ILE A 248 21.54 -5.77 9.67
C ILE A 248 22.65 -4.74 9.85
N VAL A 249 23.09 -4.11 8.75
CA VAL A 249 24.18 -3.13 8.77
C VAL A 249 23.83 -1.95 9.69
N LEU A 250 22.63 -1.36 9.54
CA LEU A 250 22.17 -0.29 10.41
C LEU A 250 22.03 -0.74 11.87
N GLY A 251 21.55 -1.96 12.11
CA GLY A 251 21.43 -2.54 13.44
C GLY A 251 22.77 -2.80 14.15
N VAL A 252 23.85 -3.01 13.40
CA VAL A 252 25.20 -3.15 13.98
C VAL A 252 25.87 -1.79 14.14
N LEU A 253 25.76 -0.91 13.14
CA LEU A 253 26.43 0.40 13.16
C LEU A 253 25.79 1.38 14.13
N SER A 254 24.47 1.33 14.34
CA SER A 254 23.79 2.24 15.25
C SER A 254 24.31 2.17 16.70
N PRO A 255 24.34 1.00 17.38
CA PRO A 255 24.83 0.94 18.75
C PRO A 255 26.32 1.33 18.85
N LEU A 256 27.13 1.02 17.83
CA LEU A 256 28.53 1.49 17.77
C LEU A 256 28.63 3.01 17.69
N LEU A 257 27.82 3.65 16.85
CA LEU A 257 27.75 5.11 16.77
C LEU A 257 27.33 5.72 18.11
N TRP A 258 26.34 5.12 18.77
CA TRP A 258 25.89 5.58 20.08
C TRP A 258 26.98 5.48 21.14
N VAL A 259 27.61 4.32 21.27
CA VAL A 259 28.63 4.06 22.31
C VAL A 259 29.91 4.83 22.06
N LEU A 260 30.37 4.91 20.82
CA LEU A 260 31.69 5.45 20.49
C LEU A 260 31.67 6.96 20.20
N VAL A 261 30.52 7.53 19.80
CA VAL A 261 30.45 8.93 19.34
C VAL A 261 29.42 9.72 20.13
N LEU A 262 28.14 9.30 20.12
CA LEU A 262 27.07 10.12 20.69
C LEU A 262 27.12 10.20 22.21
N LEU A 263 27.32 9.07 22.92
CA LEU A 263 27.40 9.08 24.38
C LEU A 263 28.59 9.92 24.88
N PRO A 264 29.83 9.77 24.36
CA PRO A 264 30.94 10.65 24.72
C PRO A 264 30.67 12.13 24.41
N TYR A 265 30.09 12.42 23.24
CA TYR A 265 29.74 13.79 22.85
C TYR A 265 28.72 14.42 23.80
N LEU A 266 27.66 13.67 24.12
CA LEU A 266 26.61 14.11 25.04
C LEU A 266 27.14 14.29 26.46
N ASP A 267 28.03 13.41 26.91
CA ASP A 267 28.69 13.55 28.21
C ASP A 267 29.54 14.81 28.29
N GLN A 268 30.37 15.08 27.27
CA GLN A 268 31.22 16.26 27.20
C GLN A 268 30.43 17.58 27.20
N HIS A 269 29.28 17.63 26.54
CA HIS A 269 28.52 18.88 26.36
C HIS A 269 27.42 19.09 27.40
N PHE A 270 26.85 18.02 27.94
CA PHE A 270 25.70 18.10 28.84
C PHE A 270 25.97 17.52 30.25
N GLY A 271 27.13 16.90 30.49
CA GLY A 271 27.48 16.31 31.79
C GLY A 271 26.51 15.21 32.24
N LEU A 272 25.95 14.47 31.28
CA LEU A 272 24.86 13.52 31.53
C LEU A 272 25.34 12.25 32.27
N VAL A 273 26.63 11.92 32.23
CA VAL A 273 27.17 10.81 33.03
C VAL A 273 27.71 11.38 34.34
N ARG A 274 26.87 11.40 35.36
CA ARG A 274 27.31 11.64 36.73
C ARG A 274 28.36 10.59 37.08
N LYS A 275 29.59 11.04 37.32
CA LYS A 275 30.64 10.23 37.94
C LYS A 275 30.28 10.12 39.42
N ASP A 276 29.53 9.08 39.76
CA ASP A 276 29.45 8.59 41.14
C ASP A 276 30.71 7.77 41.47
#